data_AF-A0A1M6MEU9-F1
#
_entry.id   AF-A0A1M6MEU9-F1
#
_cell.length_a   1.000
_cell.length_b   1.000
_cell.length_c   1.000
_cell.angle_alpha   90.00
_cell.angle_beta   90.00
_cell.angle_gamma   90.00
#
_symmetry.space_group_name_H-M   'P 1'
#
loop_
_entity.id
_entity.type
_entity.pdbx_description
1 polymer ?
#
loop_
_entity_poly.entity_id
_entity_poly.type
_entity_poly.pdbx_seq_one_letter_code
_entity_poly.pdbx_strand_id
1 'polypeptide(L)'
;MKTTIKILTIILFFGIFSCDLKNENQEYAEMLIEKVETFKTKNKRLPKNVSEFGLTEFMDSPAFYQLETDSTYIVWYGLSLGESKIYKSSTKKWTKEG
;
A
#
# COMPACT_ATOMS: atom_id res chain seq x y z
N MET A 1 -8.83 -41.17 3.16
CA MET A 1 -7.54 -40.72 3.73
C MET A 1 -6.63 -39.96 2.74
N LYS A 2 -7.18 -39.30 1.68
CA LYS A 2 -6.39 -38.53 0.68
C LYS A 2 -6.74 -37.03 0.62
N THR A 3 -7.91 -36.65 1.13
CA THR A 3 -8.44 -35.27 1.10
C THR A 3 -7.97 -34.42 2.27
N THR A 4 -7.77 -35.02 3.45
CA THR A 4 -7.28 -34.30 4.64
C THR A 4 -5.83 -33.85 4.51
N ILE A 5 -4.99 -34.64 3.82
CA ILE A 5 -3.57 -34.29 3.57
C ILE A 5 -3.44 -33.04 2.68
N LYS A 6 -4.32 -32.88 1.67
CA LYS A 6 -4.32 -31.70 0.77
C LYS A 6 -4.71 -30.40 1.48
N ILE A 7 -5.66 -30.47 2.41
CA ILE A 7 -6.11 -29.29 3.17
C ILE A 7 -5.02 -28.83 4.14
N LEU A 8 -4.30 -29.78 4.74
CA LEU A 8 -3.18 -29.47 5.64
C LEU A 8 -2.02 -28.77 4.91
N THR A 9 -1.81 -29.05 3.61
CA THR A 9 -0.75 -28.41 2.81
C THR A 9 -1.09 -26.96 2.44
N ILE A 10 -2.38 -26.63 2.28
CA ILE A 10 -2.85 -25.27 1.94
C ILE A 10 -2.72 -24.33 3.14
N ILE A 11 -3.01 -24.83 4.34
CA ILE A 11 -2.91 -24.05 5.59
C ILE A 11 -1.44 -23.79 5.94
N LEU A 12 -0.55 -24.75 5.69
CA LEU A 12 0.89 -24.60 5.93
C LEU A 12 1.55 -23.57 5.01
N PHE A 13 1.00 -23.32 3.82
CA PHE A 13 1.49 -22.30 2.88
C PHE A 13 1.04 -20.87 3.23
N PHE A 14 -0.04 -20.71 4.00
CA PHE A 14 -0.52 -19.40 4.47
C PHE A 14 0.22 -18.89 5.73
N GLY A 15 0.91 -19.78 6.45
CA GLY A 15 1.61 -19.48 7.70
C GLY A 15 2.99 -18.82 7.55
N ILE A 16 3.41 -18.50 6.33
CA ILE A 16 4.71 -17.86 6.03
C ILE A 16 4.57 -16.36 5.72
N PHE A 17 3.48 -15.73 6.14
CA PHE A 17 3.45 -14.27 6.22
C PHE A 17 4.41 -13.86 7.33
N SER A 18 5.68 -13.71 6.94
CA SER A 18 6.72 -13.08 7.71
C SER A 18 6.13 -11.85 8.40
N CYS A 19 6.12 -11.85 9.73
CA CYS A 19 6.08 -10.63 10.51
C CYS A 19 7.40 -9.89 10.23
N ASP A 20 7.52 -9.27 9.05
CA ASP A 20 8.39 -8.12 8.90
C ASP A 20 7.88 -7.08 9.89
N LEU A 21 8.75 -6.62 10.78
CA LEU A 21 8.50 -5.41 11.58
C LEU A 21 8.31 -4.26 10.58
N LYS A 22 7.08 -4.04 10.15
CA LYS A 22 6.72 -2.88 9.33
C LYS A 22 6.84 -1.67 10.24
N ASN A 23 7.53 -0.64 9.76
CA ASN A 23 7.51 0.64 10.45
C ASN A 23 6.16 1.33 10.22
N GLU A 24 5.79 2.24 11.12
CA GLU A 24 4.52 2.97 11.07
C GLU A 24 4.27 3.64 9.69
N ASN A 25 5.34 4.14 9.08
CA ASN A 25 5.33 4.75 7.75
C ASN A 25 4.88 3.76 6.67
N GLN A 26 5.42 2.54 6.67
CA GLN A 26 5.03 1.51 5.73
C GLN A 26 3.58 1.07 5.95
N GLU A 27 3.16 0.88 7.19
CA GLU A 27 1.78 0.49 7.50
C GLU A 27 0.78 1.54 7.02
N TYR A 28 1.06 2.82 7.29
CA TYR A 28 0.24 3.93 6.82
C TYR A 28 0.21 4.01 5.30
N ALA A 29 1.35 3.81 4.63
CA ALA A 29 1.43 3.79 3.17
C ALA A 29 0.60 2.66 2.55
N GLU A 30 0.64 1.46 3.13
CA GLU A 30 -0.18 0.33 2.70
C GLU A 30 -1.68 0.59 2.92
N MET A 31 -2.05 1.22 4.04
CA MET A 31 -3.42 1.67 4.31
C MET A 31 -3.91 2.72 3.30
N LEU A 32 -3.06 3.68 2.91
CA LEU A 32 -3.39 4.63 1.85
C LEU A 32 -3.69 3.93 0.53
N ILE A 33 -2.84 2.97 0.13
CA ILE A 33 -3.05 2.18 -1.10
C ILE A 33 -4.40 1.45 -1.04
N GLU A 34 -4.72 0.81 0.08
CA GLU A 34 -6.00 0.11 0.26
C GLU A 34 -7.20 1.07 0.12
N LYS A 35 -7.15 2.24 0.76
CA LYS A 35 -8.22 3.24 0.66
C LYS A 35 -8.36 3.79 -0.75
N VAL A 36 -7.25 4.05 -1.44
CA VAL A 36 -7.26 4.53 -2.84
C VAL A 36 -7.88 3.49 -3.77
N GLU A 37 -7.50 2.21 -3.66
CA GLU A 37 -8.06 1.15 -4.52
C GLU A 37 -9.54 0.88 -4.20
N THR A 38 -9.93 0.97 -2.93
CA THR A 38 -11.34 0.89 -2.51
C THR A 38 -12.15 2.04 -3.10
N PHE A 39 -11.63 3.27 -2.99
CA PHE A 39 -12.25 4.46 -3.57
C PHE A 39 -12.40 4.31 -5.09
N LYS A 40 -11.34 3.86 -5.78
CA LYS A 40 -11.33 3.62 -7.22
C LYS A 40 -12.38 2.61 -7.64
N THR A 41 -12.49 1.50 -6.92
CA THR A 41 -13.46 0.44 -7.23
C THR A 41 -14.90 0.94 -7.10
N LYS A 42 -15.18 1.73 -6.05
CA LYS A 42 -16.50 2.32 -5.76
C LYS A 42 -16.89 3.43 -6.74
N ASN A 43 -15.97 4.35 -7.04
CA ASN A 43 -16.26 5.58 -7.77
C ASN A 43 -15.84 5.54 -9.25
N LYS A 44 -15.18 4.47 -9.70
CA LYS A 44 -14.64 4.30 -11.06
C LYS A 44 -13.64 5.38 -11.49
N ARG A 45 -13.03 6.07 -10.53
CA ARG A 45 -11.96 7.07 -10.72
C ARG A 45 -11.04 7.11 -9.51
N LEU A 46 -9.82 7.60 -9.68
CA LEU A 46 -8.92 7.86 -8.56
C LEU A 46 -9.37 9.08 -7.72
N PRO A 47 -9.07 9.12 -6.42
CA PRO A 47 -9.28 10.30 -5.59
C PRO A 47 -8.27 11.38 -5.97
N LYS A 48 -8.67 12.66 -5.99
CA LYS A 48 -7.72 13.75 -6.28
C LYS A 48 -6.73 13.98 -5.14
N ASN A 49 -7.15 13.68 -3.91
CA ASN A 49 -6.35 13.75 -2.70
C ASN A 49 -7.00 12.89 -1.61
N VAL A 50 -6.33 12.75 -0.47
CA VAL A 50 -6.78 11.86 0.61
C VAL A 50 -8.05 12.31 1.34
N SER A 51 -8.44 13.59 1.19
CA SER A 51 -9.66 14.12 1.82
C SER A 51 -10.93 13.54 1.22
N GLU A 52 -10.90 13.09 -0.04
CA GLU A 52 -12.06 12.44 -0.68
C GLU A 52 -12.46 11.11 -0.03
N PHE A 53 -11.56 10.49 0.74
CA PHE A 53 -11.84 9.30 1.53
C PHE A 53 -11.67 9.52 3.04
N GLY A 54 -11.75 10.79 3.47
CA GLY A 54 -11.90 11.18 4.88
C GLY A 54 -10.60 11.24 5.67
N LEU A 55 -9.44 11.34 5.01
CA LEU A 55 -8.16 11.57 5.68
C LEU A 55 -7.70 13.03 5.50
N THR A 56 -6.68 13.41 6.27
CA THR A 56 -5.98 14.68 6.13
C THR A 56 -4.49 14.40 6.12
N GLU A 57 -3.79 14.96 5.13
CA GLU A 57 -2.33 14.92 5.04
C GLU A 57 -1.75 16.22 5.62
N PHE A 58 -0.71 16.06 6.43
CA PHE A 58 0.08 17.11 7.04
C PHE A 58 1.55 16.93 6.62
N MET A 59 2.39 17.95 6.82
CA MET A 59 3.81 17.89 6.46
C MET A 59 4.58 16.75 7.15
N ASP A 60 4.11 16.33 8.32
CA ASP A 60 4.66 15.27 9.15
C ASP A 60 3.88 13.94 9.03
N SER A 61 3.05 13.79 7.99
CA SER A 61 2.34 12.52 7.77
C SER A 61 3.30 11.35 7.52
N PRO A 62 3.00 10.15 8.04
CA PRO A 62 3.90 8.99 7.91
C PRO A 62 4.14 8.55 6.45
N ALA A 63 3.15 8.77 5.58
CA ALA A 63 3.23 8.56 4.14
C ALA A 63 2.31 9.53 3.41
N PHE A 64 2.55 9.67 2.11
CA PHE A 64 1.89 10.63 1.25
C PHE A 64 1.35 9.97 0.00
N TYR A 65 0.22 10.48 -0.49
CA TYR A 65 -0.40 10.11 -1.75
C TYR A 65 -0.30 11.25 -2.77
N GLN A 66 -0.01 10.91 -4.02
CA GLN A 66 -0.08 11.85 -5.14
C GLN A 66 -0.68 11.20 -6.36
N LEU A 67 -1.66 11.89 -6.95
CA LEU A 67 -2.19 11.56 -8.26
C LEU A 67 -1.20 12.00 -9.34
N GLU A 68 -0.79 11.07 -10.21
CA GLU A 68 0.12 11.37 -11.33
C GLU A 68 -0.67 11.61 -12.63
N THR A 69 -1.68 10.77 -12.87
CA THR A 69 -2.60 10.87 -14.01
C THR A 69 -3.99 10.42 -13.57
N ASP A 70 -4.99 10.53 -14.45
CA ASP A 70 -6.35 10.02 -14.18
C ASP A 70 -6.41 8.51 -13.89
N SER A 71 -5.34 7.77 -14.19
CA SER A 71 -5.25 6.31 -14.02
C SER A 71 -4.12 5.82 -13.12
N THR A 72 -3.17 6.71 -12.75
CA THR A 72 -1.97 6.35 -11.98
C THR A 72 -1.73 7.29 -10.82
N TYR A 73 -1.14 6.76 -9.76
CA TYR A 73 -0.78 7.47 -8.55
C TYR A 73 0.49 6.87 -7.97
N ILE A 74 1.10 7.62 -7.06
CA ILE A 74 2.20 7.15 -6.22
C ILE A 74 1.83 7.28 -4.75
N VAL A 75 2.43 6.42 -3.94
CA VAL A 75 2.44 6.54 -2.48
C VAL A 75 3.87 6.42 -2.02
N TRP A 76 4.34 7.30 -1.13
CA TRP A 76 5.71 7.22 -0.65
C TRP A 76 5.83 7.56 0.82
N TYR A 77 6.92 7.07 1.41
CA TYR A 77 7.29 7.37 2.78
C TYR A 77 8.80 7.46 2.93
N GLY A 78 9.24 8.21 3.94
CA GLY A 78 10.67 8.37 4.27
C GLY A 78 11.25 7.11 4.92
N LEU A 79 12.47 6.75 4.51
CA LEU A 79 13.26 5.69 5.13
C LEU A 79 14.33 6.28 6.06
N SER A 80 15.07 7.27 5.57
CA SER A 80 16.15 7.96 6.27
C SER A 80 16.36 9.36 5.65
N LEU A 81 17.41 10.09 6.03
CA LEU A 81 17.68 11.42 5.49
C LEU A 81 17.95 11.36 3.98
N GLY A 82 17.02 11.89 3.19
CA GLY A 82 17.12 11.92 1.72
C GLY A 82 16.63 10.64 1.03
N GLU A 83 16.37 9.56 1.77
CA GLU A 83 15.91 8.29 1.21
C GLU A 83 14.40 8.10 1.40
N SER A 84 13.74 7.63 0.35
CA SER A 84 12.32 7.30 0.35
C SER A 84 12.06 5.95 -0.29
N LYS A 85 10.91 5.37 0.05
CA LYS A 85 10.34 4.23 -0.65
C LYS A 85 9.07 4.65 -1.32
N ILE A 86 8.99 4.42 -2.63
CA ILE A 86 7.91 4.90 -3.49
C ILE A 86 7.21 3.69 -4.10
N TYR A 87 5.91 3.61 -3.91
CA TYR A 87 5.01 2.72 -4.61
C TYR A 87 4.46 3.41 -5.86
N LYS A 88 4.56 2.76 -7.01
CA LYS A 88 4.00 3.25 -8.28
C LYS A 88 2.82 2.36 -8.68
N SER A 89 1.62 2.93 -8.78
CA SER A 89 0.42 2.13 -9.09
C SER A 89 0.40 1.59 -10.51
N SER A 90 1.14 2.22 -11.43
CA SER A 90 1.34 1.77 -12.81
C SER A 90 2.05 0.42 -12.91
N THR A 91 3.05 0.18 -12.05
CA THR A 91 3.84 -1.06 -12.04
C THR A 91 3.48 -1.98 -10.87
N LYS A 92 2.74 -1.46 -9.88
CA LYS A 92 2.43 -2.12 -8.59
C LYS A 92 3.67 -2.58 -7.84
N LYS A 93 4.74 -1.80 -7.92
CA LYS A 93 6.04 -2.11 -7.29
C LYS A 93 6.51 -0.98 -6.40
N TRP A 94 7.23 -1.37 -5.36
CA TRP A 94 8.01 -0.48 -4.52
C TRP A 94 9.42 -0.29 -5.09
N THR A 95 9.87 0.96 -5.17
CA THR A 95 11.25 1.34 -5.49
C THR A 95 11.81 2.20 -4.37
N LYS A 96 13.11 2.05 -4.09
CA LYS A 96 13.84 2.99 -3.23
C LYS A 96 14.41 4.10 -4.10
N GLU A 97 14.28 5.34 -3.68
CA GLU A 97 14.83 6.52 -4.37
C GLU A 97 15.43 7.47 -3.31
N GLY A 98 16.60 8.03 -3.59
CA GLY A 98 17.40 8.84 -2.66
C GLY A 98 18.90 8.71 -2.93
#